data_AF-A0A439UX80-F1
#
_entry.id   AF-A0A439UX80-F1
#
_cell.length_a   1.000
_cell.length_b   1.000
_cell.length_c   1.000
_cell.angle_alpha   90.00
_cell.angle_beta   90.00
_cell.angle_gamma   90.00
#
_symmetry.space_group_name_H-M   'P 1'
#
loop_
_entity.id
_entity.type
_entity.pdbx_description
1 polymer ?
#
loop_
_entity_poly.entity_id
_entity_poly.type
_entity_poly.pdbx_seq_one_letter_code
_entity_poly.pdbx_strand_id
1 'polypeptide(L)' 'MVSPRQIRAARALLGWSQQELADKAIVSLNALTRLENGKVDSRISTLQAIEAALTKAGVEFLSAGQKGEGVRLLDPLV' A
#
# COMPACT_ATOMS: atom_id res chain seq x y z
N MET A 1 1.87 -10.37 4.67
CA MET A 1 1.83 -9.91 3.27
C MET A 1 0.71 -8.90 3.16
N VAL A 2 1.01 -7.70 2.66
CA VAL A 2 0.00 -6.66 2.42
C VAL A 2 -0.83 -7.04 1.19
N SER A 3 -2.15 -6.91 1.30
CA SER A 3 -3.04 -7.23 0.18
C SER A 3 -3.22 -6.04 -0.78
N PRO A 4 -3.61 -6.31 -2.06
CA PRO A 4 -4.01 -5.24 -2.99
C PRO A 4 -5.12 -4.33 -2.47
N ARG A 5 -6.01 -4.87 -1.61
CA ARG A 5 -7.10 -4.10 -0.98
C ARG A 5 -6.54 -3.12 0.05
N GLN A 6 -5.60 -3.57 0.88
CA GLN A 6 -4.93 -2.70 1.86
C GLN A 6 -4.12 -1.61 1.18
N ILE A 7 -3.45 -1.88 0.06
CA ILE A 7 -2.70 -0.86 -0.70
C ILE A 7 -3.64 0.24 -1.22
N ARG A 8 -4.78 -0.13 -1.83
CA ARG A 8 -5.78 0.85 -2.27
C ARG A 8 -6.34 1.66 -1.09
N ALA A 9 -6.63 1.00 0.02
CA ALA A 9 -7.17 1.66 1.21
C ALA A 9 -6.15 2.64 1.82
N ALA A 10 -4.89 2.24 1.94
CA ALA A 10 -3.81 3.09 2.43
C ALA A 10 -3.64 4.34 1.55
N ARG A 11 -3.63 4.14 0.23
CA ARG A 11 -3.56 5.21 -0.74
C ARG A 11 -4.73 6.19 -0.61
N ALA A 12 -5.95 5.67 -0.41
CA ALA A 12 -7.13 6.49 -0.19
C ALA A 12 -7.06 7.29 1.12
N LEU A 13 -6.57 6.69 2.22
CA LEU A 13 -6.37 7.39 3.49
C LEU A 13 -5.37 8.56 3.36
N LEU A 14 -4.32 8.37 2.56
CA LEU A 14 -3.30 9.39 2.30
C LEU A 14 -3.74 10.43 1.25
N GLY A 15 -4.88 10.25 0.59
CA GLY A 15 -5.32 11.10 -0.51
C GLY A 15 -4.45 11.01 -1.77
N TRP A 16 -3.65 9.95 -1.92
CA TRP A 16 -2.72 9.79 -3.04
C TRP A 16 -3.40 9.21 -4.29
N SER A 17 -2.96 9.67 -5.45
CA SER A 17 -3.18 9.02 -6.74
C SER A 17 -2.29 7.77 -6.90
N GLN A 18 -2.62 6.90 -7.87
CA GLN A 18 -1.74 5.78 -8.20
C GLN A 18 -0.37 6.27 -8.67
N GLN A 19 -0.31 7.37 -9.42
CA GLN A 19 0.96 7.94 -9.89
C GLN A 19 1.84 8.37 -8.71
N GLU A 20 1.28 9.09 -7.72
CA GLU A 20 2.05 9.52 -6.54
C GLU A 20 2.60 8.33 -5.73
N LEU A 21 1.81 7.26 -5.56
CA LEU A 21 2.31 6.06 -4.89
C LEU A 21 3.42 5.38 -5.71
N ALA A 22 3.25 5.28 -7.04
CA ALA A 22 4.26 4.70 -7.92
C ALA A 22 5.58 5.47 -7.84
N ASP A 23 5.52 6.80 -7.86
CA ASP A 23 6.69 7.68 -7.75
C ASP A 23 7.38 7.54 -6.39
N LYS A 24 6.62 7.55 -5.30
CA LYS A 24 7.17 7.41 -3.93
C LYS A 24 7.74 6.03 -3.64
N ALA A 25 7.18 4.98 -4.25
CA ALA A 25 7.68 3.62 -4.13
C ALA A 25 8.77 3.27 -5.15
N ILE A 26 9.08 4.16 -6.11
CA ILE A 26 10.06 3.93 -7.18
C ILE A 26 9.70 2.66 -7.97
N VAL A 27 8.44 2.56 -8.36
CA VAL A 27 7.91 1.47 -9.19
C VAL A 27 7.18 2.06 -10.40
N SER A 28 7.03 1.28 -11.48
CA SER A 28 6.23 1.75 -12.61
C SER A 28 4.75 1.79 -12.27
N LEU A 29 4.03 2.79 -12.79
CA LEU A 29 2.56 2.88 -12.66
C LEU A 29 1.88 1.59 -13.11
N ASN A 30 2.33 1.01 -14.23
CA ASN A 30 1.79 -0.26 -14.74
C ASN A 30 1.95 -1.41 -13.74
N ALA A 31 3.08 -1.50 -13.02
CA ALA A 31 3.27 -2.51 -11.99
C ALA A 31 2.30 -2.31 -10.82
N LEU A 32 2.13 -1.07 -10.35
CA LEU A 32 1.18 -0.73 -9.30
C LEU A 32 -0.27 -1.04 -9.72
N THR A 33 -0.69 -0.64 -10.93
CA THR A 33 -2.05 -0.89 -11.43
C THR A 33 -2.34 -2.39 -11.56
N ARG A 34 -1.38 -3.19 -12.01
CA ARG A 34 -1.55 -4.66 -12.07
C ARG A 34 -1.65 -5.28 -10.68
N LEU A 35 -0.85 -4.78 -9.74
CA LEU A 35 -0.84 -5.22 -8.35
C LEU A 35 -2.17 -4.89 -7.66
N GLU A 36 -2.63 -3.63 -7.73
CA GLU A 36 -3.93 -3.24 -7.16
C GLU A 36 -5.05 -4.08 -7.77
N ASN A 37 -5.03 -4.38 -9.08
CA ASN A 37 -6.07 -5.21 -9.71
C ASN A 37 -5.99 -6.71 -9.37
N GLY A 38 -5.00 -7.17 -8.59
CA GLY A 38 -4.84 -8.58 -8.25
C GLY A 38 -4.50 -9.48 -9.44
N LYS A 39 -3.99 -8.91 -10.54
CA LYS A 39 -3.82 -9.60 -11.82
C LYS A 39 -2.48 -10.34 -11.96
N VAL A 40 -1.66 -10.45 -10.91
CA VAL A 40 -0.31 -11.07 -10.96
C VAL A 40 0.21 -11.52 -9.59
N ASP A 41 1.04 -12.57 -9.62
CA ASP A 41 2.15 -12.74 -8.66
C ASP A 41 3.11 -11.55 -8.81
N SER A 42 2.93 -10.57 -7.93
CA SER A 42 3.76 -9.37 -7.91
C SER A 42 5.16 -9.77 -7.45
N ARG A 43 6.21 -9.21 -8.06
CA ARG A 43 7.56 -9.40 -7.53
C ARG A 43 7.56 -8.96 -6.06
N ILE A 44 8.14 -9.79 -5.19
CA ILE A 44 8.23 -9.52 -3.74
C ILE A 44 8.86 -8.14 -3.49
N SER A 45 9.87 -7.76 -4.29
CA SER A 45 10.52 -6.44 -4.21
C SER A 45 9.58 -5.27 -4.51
N THR A 46 8.63 -5.40 -5.44
CA THR A 46 7.64 -4.36 -5.74
C THR A 46 6.66 -4.19 -4.57
N LEU A 47 6.19 -5.29 -3.99
CA LEU A 47 5.33 -5.26 -2.80
C LEU A 47 6.04 -4.59 -1.62
N GLN A 48 7.29 -4.97 -1.36
CA GLN A 48 8.10 -4.38 -0.29
C GLN A 48 8.33 -2.88 -0.48
N ALA A 49 8.60 -2.43 -1.70
CA ALA A 49 8.81 -1.01 -1.98
C ALA A 49 7.53 -0.18 -1.75
N ILE A 50 6.37 -0.71 -2.18
CA ILE A 50 5.07 -0.08 -1.95
C ILE A 50 4.72 -0.05 -0.47
N GLU A 51 4.88 -1.17 0.23
CA GLU A 51 4.65 -1.26 1.68
C GLU A 51 5.53 -0.25 2.44
N ALA A 52 6.83 -0.18 2.11
CA ALA A 52 7.76 0.76 2.73
C ALA A 52 7.37 2.22 2.49
N ALA A 53 6.94 2.58 1.27
CA ALA A 53 6.53 3.94 0.94
C ALA A 53 5.29 4.38 1.72
N LEU A 54 4.30 3.48 1.84
CA LEU A 54 3.07 3.74 2.60
C LEU A 54 3.35 3.83 4.10
N THR A 55 4.15 2.91 4.65
CA THR A 55 4.53 2.94 6.07
C THR A 55 5.32 4.20 6.43
N LYS A 56 6.25 4.62 5.55
CA LYS A 56 6.99 5.89 5.73
C LYS A 56 6.09 7.13 5.74
N ALA A 57 4.94 7.05 5.08
CA ALA A 57 3.94 8.12 5.09
C ALA A 57 2.95 8.04 6.26
N GLY A 58 3.19 7.16 7.23
CA GLY A 58 2.37 7.04 8.44
C GLY A 58 1.25 6.02 8.34
N VAL A 59 1.28 5.09 7.38
CA VAL A 59 0.30 4.00 7.32
C VAL A 59 0.78 2.81 8.15
N GLU A 60 -0.10 2.28 8.98
CA GLU A 60 0.06 0.99 9.65
C GLU A 60 -0.84 -0.06 8.98
N PHE A 61 -0.27 -1.21 8.59
CA PHE A 61 -1.03 -2.34 8.04
C PHE A 61 -1.49 -3.28 9.15
N LEU A 62 -2.79 -3.53 9.23
CA LEU A 62 -3.40 -4.40 10.22
C LEU A 62 -3.67 -5.78 9.61
N SER A 63 -3.14 -6.83 10.24
CA SER A 63 -3.40 -8.21 9.83
C SER A 63 -4.85 -8.60 10.11
N ALA A 64 -5.33 -9.67 9.45
CA ALA A 64 -6.76 -10.00 9.47
C ALA A 64 -7.34 -10.32 10.86
N GLY A 65 -6.51 -10.79 11.80
CA GLY A 65 -6.92 -11.05 13.20
C GLY A 65 -8.33 -11.64 13.33
N GLN A 66 -9.12 -11.12 14.27
CA GLN A 66 -10.55 -11.44 14.42
C GLN A 66 -11.48 -10.42 13.72
N LYS A 67 -10.94 -9.27 13.30
CA LYS A 67 -11.73 -8.12 12.80
C LYS A 67 -11.60 -7.89 11.28
N GLY A 68 -10.89 -8.76 10.57
CA GLY A 68 -10.54 -8.57 9.17
C GLY A 68 -9.28 -7.71 8.98
N GLU A 69 -8.75 -7.71 7.75
CA GLU A 69 -7.57 -6.91 7.39
C GLU A 69 -7.91 -5.42 7.33
N GLY A 70 -6.94 -4.55 7.58
CA GLY A 70 -7.18 -3.11 7.59
C GLY A 70 -5.92 -2.27 7.44
N VAL A 71 -6.13 -0.95 7.43
CA VAL A 71 -5.08 0.06 7.42
C VAL A 71 -5.45 1.17 8.39
N ARG A 72 -4.45 1.76 9.05
CA ARG A 72 -4.61 2.90 9.97
C ARG A 72 -3.65 4.00 9.56
N LEU A 73 -4.09 5.25 9.64
CA LEU A 73 -3.21 6.40 9.57
C LEU A 73 -2.74 6.72 10.99
N LEU A 74 -1.44 6.73 11.21
CA LEU A 74 -0.81 7.10 12.47
C LEU A 74 -0.89 8.61 12.65
N ASP A 75 -1.19 9.04 13.87
CA ASP A 75 -1.16 10.45 14.23
C ASP A 75 0.31 10.88 14.37
N PRO A 76 0.78 11.95 13.69
CA PRO A 76 2.14 12.45 13.85
C PRO A 76 2.49 12.91 15.27
N LEU A 77 1.52 12.98 16.19
CA LEU A 77 1.68 13.39 17.59
C LEU A 77 1.78 12.23 18.60
N VAL A 78 1.88 10.98 18.13
CA VAL A 78 2.07 9.78 18.98
C VAL A 78 3.42 9.14 18.71
#